data_AF-A0A346D7A4-F1
#
_entry.id   AF-A0A346D7A4-F1
#
_cell.length_a   1.000
_cell.length_b   1.000
_cell.length_c   1.000
_cell.angle_alpha   90.00
_cell.angle_beta   90.00
_cell.angle_gamma   90.00
#
_symmetry.space_group_name_H-M   'P 1'
#
loop_
_entity.id
_entity.type
_entity.pdbx_description
1 polymer ?
#
loop_
_entity_poly.entity_id
_entity_poly.type
_entity_poly.pdbx_seq_one_letter_code
_entity_poly.pdbx_strand_id
1 'polypeptide(L)'
;MDVGLATMLGAGGFWTASGAVFAHQMRNGRFDAAKKVHQDMDPTASNRRWWIKVGSITAVGALWLAAGVSYLLDSNQAMTLVKVGLGAFLVEQLLTPILGPKHWKAYTGVVLGVALPAFIWSRLV
;
A
#
# COMPACT_ATOMS: atom_id res chain seq x y z
N MET A 1 -23.24 -0.53 4.31
CA MET A 1 -21.83 -0.10 4.44
C MET A 1 -21.37 0.34 3.07
N ASP A 2 -20.81 1.55 2.97
CA ASP A 2 -20.29 2.09 1.72
C ASP A 2 -19.21 1.16 1.14
N VAL A 3 -19.33 0.79 -0.14
CA VAL A 3 -18.40 -0.12 -0.81
C VAL A 3 -16.99 0.49 -0.87
N GLY A 4 -16.86 1.80 -1.00
CA GLY A 4 -15.59 2.53 -0.93
C GLY A 4 -14.94 2.41 0.45
N LEU A 5 -15.73 2.55 1.51
CA LEU A 5 -15.26 2.40 2.90
C LEU A 5 -14.82 0.97 3.20
N ALA A 6 -15.63 -0.01 2.80
CA ALA A 6 -15.32 -1.43 2.95
C ALA A 6 -14.01 -1.80 2.22
N THR A 7 -13.86 -1.29 1.00
CA THR A 7 -12.66 -1.50 0.18
C THR A 7 -11.43 -0.85 0.82
N MET A 8 -11.55 0.37 1.33
CA MET A 8 -10.46 1.07 2.00
C MET A 8 -10.00 0.34 3.27
N LEU A 9 -10.93 -0.12 4.11
CA LEU A 9 -10.62 -0.90 5.32
C LEU A 9 -10.00 -2.26 4.98
N GLY A 10 -10.56 -2.98 4.00
CA GLY A 10 -10.06 -4.28 3.56
C GLY A 10 -8.66 -4.20 2.97
N ALA A 11 -8.43 -3.28 2.03
CA ALA A 11 -7.12 -3.05 1.42
C ALA A 11 -6.10 -2.52 2.44
N GLY A 12 -6.51 -1.58 3.30
CA GLY A 12 -5.67 -1.06 4.37
C GLY A 12 -5.20 -2.15 5.32
N GLY A 13 -6.13 -2.98 5.79
CA GLY A 13 -5.85 -4.16 6.63
C GLY A 13 -4.90 -5.15 5.97
N PHE A 14 -5.16 -5.49 4.71
CA PHE A 14 -4.32 -6.41 3.94
C PHE A 14 -2.88 -5.91 3.81
N TRP A 15 -2.66 -4.64 3.46
CA TRP A 15 -1.32 -4.09 3.28
C TRP A 15 -0.57 -3.89 4.60
N THR A 16 -1.24 -3.46 5.66
CA THR A 16 -0.61 -3.37 6.99
C THR A 16 -0.18 -4.76 7.48
N ALA A 17 -1.04 -5.77 7.36
CA ALA A 17 -0.72 -7.14 7.77
C ALA A 17 0.41 -7.74 6.92
N SER A 18 0.34 -7.59 5.60
CA SER A 18 1.38 -8.06 4.68
C SER A 18 2.73 -7.41 5.00
N GLY A 19 2.73 -6.08 5.20
CA GLY A 19 3.90 -5.32 5.58
C GLY A 19 4.54 -5.81 6.89
N ALA A 20 3.72 -6.11 7.91
CA ALA A 20 4.19 -6.68 9.17
C ALA A 20 4.82 -8.07 8.99
N VAL A 21 4.20 -8.95 8.19
CA VAL A 21 4.74 -10.28 7.87
C VAL A 21 6.09 -10.16 7.16
N PHE A 22 6.20 -9.29 6.15
CA PHE A 22 7.45 -9.09 5.42
C PHE A 22 8.54 -8.47 6.31
N ALA A 23 8.19 -7.47 7.12
CA ALA A 23 9.12 -6.87 8.07
C ALA A 23 9.65 -7.90 9.08
N HIS A 24 8.81 -8.83 9.54
CA HIS A 24 9.23 -9.93 10.40
C HIS A 24 10.22 -10.87 9.69
N GLN A 25 9.96 -11.24 8.43
CA GLN A 25 10.89 -12.07 7.65
C GLN A 25 12.23 -11.36 7.43
N MET A 26 12.20 -10.07 7.08
CA MET A 26 13.40 -9.26 6.86
C MET A 26 14.23 -9.07 8.13
N ARG A 27 13.60 -8.85 9.29
CA ARG A 27 14.31 -8.79 10.59
C ARG A 27 15.05 -10.08 10.92
N ASN A 28 14.52 -11.22 10.50
CA ASN A 28 15.13 -12.53 10.70
C ASN A 28 16.17 -12.90 9.62
N GLY A 29 16.62 -11.96 8.80
CA GLY A 29 17.58 -12.20 7.72
C GLY A 29 17.00 -12.98 6.53
N ARG A 30 15.70 -13.32 6.53
CA ARG A 30 15.03 -14.11 5.47
C ARG A 30 14.56 -13.23 4.32
N PHE A 31 15.46 -12.39 3.81
CA PHE A 31 15.16 -11.49 2.69
C PHE A 31 14.77 -12.27 1.44
N ASP A 32 15.50 -13.31 1.07
CA ASP A 32 15.23 -14.05 -0.18
C ASP A 32 13.83 -14.69 -0.21
N ALA A 33 13.32 -15.10 0.96
CA ALA A 33 11.94 -15.58 1.09
C ALA A 33 10.93 -14.45 0.89
N ALA A 34 11.15 -13.28 1.50
CA ALA A 34 10.30 -12.11 1.31
C ALA A 34 10.30 -11.64 -0.17
N LYS A 35 11.47 -11.66 -0.82
CA LYS A 35 11.66 -11.26 -2.21
C LYS A 35 10.97 -12.19 -3.22
N LYS A 36 10.90 -13.50 -2.92
CA LYS A 36 10.20 -14.47 -3.78
C LYS A 36 8.68 -14.31 -3.76
N VAL A 37 8.14 -13.83 -2.65
CA VAL A 37 6.68 -13.72 -2.44
C VAL A 37 6.15 -12.39 -2.96
N HIS A 38 6.92 -11.29 -2.84
CA HIS A 38 6.51 -9.98 -3.34
C HIS A 38 6.95 -9.76 -4.80
N GLN A 39 6.00 -9.70 -5.74
CA GLN A 39 6.28 -9.65 -7.18
C GLN A 39 6.53 -8.23 -7.74
N ASP A 40 6.42 -7.19 -6.91
CA ASP A 40 6.40 -5.79 -7.35
C ASP A 40 7.77 -5.09 -7.30
N MET A 41 8.80 -5.77 -6.78
CA MET A 41 10.14 -5.20 -6.60
C MET A 41 11.21 -6.21 -7.02
N ASP A 42 12.33 -5.70 -7.54
CA ASP A 42 13.41 -6.52 -8.10
C ASP A 42 13.99 -7.46 -7.02
N PRO A 43 14.02 -8.78 -7.25
CA PRO A 43 14.70 -9.72 -6.35
C PRO A 43 16.18 -9.37 -6.13
N THR A 44 16.82 -8.71 -7.11
CA THR A 44 18.22 -8.28 -7.05
C THR A 44 18.41 -6.93 -6.33
N ALA A 45 17.34 -6.21 -5.99
CA ALA A 45 17.44 -4.95 -5.27
C ALA A 45 18.01 -5.14 -3.85
N SER A 46 18.72 -4.11 -3.39
CA SER A 46 19.38 -4.12 -2.07
C SER A 46 18.39 -4.23 -0.91
N ASN A 47 18.83 -4.83 0.19
CA ASN A 47 18.00 -5.01 1.39
C ASN A 47 17.47 -3.69 1.96
N ARG A 48 18.23 -2.59 1.81
CA ARG A 48 17.79 -1.24 2.18
C ARG A 48 16.56 -0.79 1.39
N ARG A 49 16.55 -1.01 0.07
CA ARG A 49 15.39 -0.64 -0.76
C ARG A 49 14.16 -1.47 -0.39
N TRP A 50 14.35 -2.75 -0.06
CA TRP A 50 13.27 -3.63 0.37
C TRP A 50 12.64 -3.20 1.68
N TRP A 51 13.46 -2.74 2.64
CA TRP A 51 12.98 -2.12 3.87
C TRP A 51 12.14 -0.87 3.60
N ILE A 52 12.58 0.00 2.70
CA ILE A 52 11.84 1.20 2.31
C ILE A 52 10.49 0.82 1.71
N LYS A 53 10.47 -0.10 0.73
CA LYS A 53 9.24 -0.55 0.07
C LYS A 53 8.22 -1.12 1.04
N VAL A 54 8.65 -2.05 1.91
CA VAL A 54 7.76 -2.64 2.92
C VAL A 54 7.29 -1.60 3.93
N GLY A 55 8.16 -0.68 4.36
CA GLY A 55 7.77 0.44 5.21
C GLY A 55 6.69 1.32 4.55
N SER A 56 6.86 1.67 3.27
CA SER A 56 5.92 2.49 2.50
C SER A 56 4.55 1.82 2.37
N ILE A 57 4.49 0.55 1.96
CA ILE A 57 3.21 -0.19 1.84
C ILE A 57 2.51 -0.30 3.20
N THR A 58 3.27 -0.60 4.26
CA THR A 58 2.71 -0.70 5.62
C THR A 58 2.10 0.63 6.07
N ALA A 59 2.82 1.74 5.83
CA ALA A 59 2.39 3.08 6.21
C ALA A 59 1.14 3.52 5.44
N VAL A 60 1.05 3.23 4.14
CA VAL A 60 -0.16 3.47 3.35
C VAL A 60 -1.34 2.67 3.88
N GLY A 61 -1.15 1.36 4.12
CA GLY A 61 -2.21 0.52 4.68
C GLY A 61 -2.72 1.04 6.02
N ALA A 62 -1.82 1.49 6.89
CA ALA A 62 -2.16 2.07 8.19
C ALA A 62 -2.92 3.40 8.05
N LEU A 63 -2.53 4.26 7.11
CA LEU A 63 -3.25 5.50 6.81
C LEU A 63 -4.67 5.22 6.32
N TRP A 64 -4.87 4.22 5.47
CA TRP A 64 -6.20 3.85 4.96
C TRP A 64 -7.09 3.26 6.06
N LEU A 65 -6.53 2.44 6.96
CA LEU A 65 -7.23 1.98 8.16
C LEU A 65 -7.62 3.13 9.07
N ALA A 66 -6.68 4.03 9.38
CA ALA A 66 -6.94 5.20 10.22
C ALA A 66 -8.04 6.08 9.61
N ALA A 67 -7.97 6.35 8.31
CA ALA A 67 -8.97 7.11 7.58
C ALA A 67 -10.35 6.43 7.61
N GLY A 68 -10.42 5.12 7.39
CA GLY A 68 -11.68 4.37 7.42
C GLY A 68 -12.31 4.29 8.80
N VAL A 69 -11.49 4.09 9.84
CA VAL A 69 -11.96 4.12 11.23
C VAL A 69 -12.42 5.54 11.60
N SER A 70 -11.67 6.58 11.24
CA SER A 70 -12.09 7.98 11.47
C SER A 70 -13.38 8.33 10.74
N TYR A 71 -13.60 7.77 9.54
CA TYR A 71 -14.84 7.94 8.78
C TYR A 71 -16.03 7.24 9.45
N LEU A 72 -15.83 6.04 9.99
CA LEU A 72 -16.86 5.34 10.79
C LEU A 72 -17.23 6.07 12.09
N LEU A 73 -16.27 6.80 12.67
CA LEU A 73 -16.43 7.56 13.90
C LEU A 73 -16.89 9.01 13.66
N ASP A 74 -17.29 9.35 12.44
CA ASP A 74 -17.81 10.67 12.04
C ASP A 74 -16.88 11.84 12.40
N SER A 75 -15.56 11.62 12.23
CA SER A 75 -14.55 12.65 12.53
C SER A 75 -14.40 13.65 11.39
N ASN A 76 -14.41 14.95 11.72
CA ASN A 76 -14.11 16.05 10.77
C ASN A 76 -12.77 15.90 10.03
N GLN A 77 -11.84 15.07 10.52
CA GLN A 77 -10.54 14.84 9.88
C GLN A 77 -10.51 13.64 8.92
N ALA A 78 -11.57 12.82 8.88
CA ALA A 78 -11.59 11.57 8.13
C ALA A 78 -11.31 11.78 6.64
N MET A 79 -11.98 12.74 6.01
CA MET A 79 -11.82 13.02 4.58
C MET A 79 -10.41 13.54 4.23
N THR A 80 -9.76 14.27 5.15
CA THR A 80 -8.36 14.70 4.98
C THR A 80 -7.42 13.50 5.00
N LEU A 81 -7.61 12.55 5.93
CA LEU A 81 -6.83 11.33 6.00
C LEU A 81 -7.03 10.43 4.77
N VAL A 82 -8.26 10.35 4.25
CA VAL A 82 -8.57 9.65 2.98
C VAL A 82 -7.74 10.27 1.86
N LYS A 83 -7.81 11.59 1.66
CA LYS A 83 -7.04 12.30 0.61
C LYS A 83 -5.53 12.04 0.71
N VAL A 84 -4.98 12.16 1.92
CA VAL A 84 -3.55 11.93 2.18
C VAL A 84 -3.18 10.47 1.87
N GLY A 85 -3.98 9.51 2.32
CA GLY A 85 -3.75 8.09 2.09
C GLY A 85 -3.79 7.73 0.60
N LEU A 86 -4.77 8.25 -0.15
CA LEU A 86 -4.90 8.03 -1.59
C LEU A 86 -3.71 8.66 -2.35
N GLY A 87 -3.34 9.89 -2.01
CA GLY A 87 -2.19 10.59 -2.59
C GLY A 87 -0.86 9.89 -2.31
N ALA A 88 -0.64 9.45 -1.07
CA ALA A 88 0.57 8.73 -0.68
C ALA A 88 0.70 7.40 -1.44
N PHE A 89 -0.41 6.69 -1.65
CA PHE A 89 -0.40 5.44 -2.43
C PHE A 89 -0.12 5.70 -3.91
N LEU A 90 -0.73 6.72 -4.51
CA LEU A 90 -0.45 7.11 -5.90
C LEU A 90 1.04 7.45 -6.10
N VAL A 91 1.62 8.23 -5.18
CA VAL A 91 3.05 8.57 -5.22
C VAL A 91 3.91 7.30 -5.08
N GLU A 92 3.56 6.41 -4.15
CA GLU A 92 4.28 5.15 -3.93
C GLU A 92 4.25 4.28 -5.20
N GLN A 93 3.09 4.14 -5.83
CA GLN A 93 2.92 3.37 -7.07
C GLN A 93 3.63 4.02 -8.26
N LEU A 94 3.62 5.35 -8.39
CA LEU A 94 4.33 6.05 -9.47
C LEU A 94 5.86 6.02 -9.31
N LEU A 95 6.37 5.98 -8.07
CA LEU A 95 7.81 5.89 -7.79
C LEU A 95 8.32 4.44 -7.86
N THR A 96 7.48 3.44 -7.61
CA THR A 96 7.88 2.02 -7.59
C THR A 96 8.56 1.56 -8.90
N PRO A 97 8.06 1.92 -10.11
CA PRO A 97 8.73 1.60 -11.37
C PRO A 97 10.11 2.24 -11.54
N ILE A 98 10.35 3.39 -10.91
CA ILE A 98 11.64 4.10 -10.94
C ILE A 98 12.64 3.40 -10.00
N LEU A 99 12.13 2.77 -8.94
CA LEU A 99 12.93 2.09 -7.91
C LEU A 99 13.07 0.57 -8.13
N GLY A 100 12.36 -0.01 -9.11
CA GLY A 100 12.25 -1.45 -9.39
C GLY A 100 12.55 -1.86 -10.85
N PRO A 101 12.41 -3.15 -11.21
CA PRO A 101 12.82 -3.67 -12.51
C PRO A 101 11.80 -3.33 -13.60
N LYS A 102 12.27 -3.30 -14.86
CA LYS A 102 11.44 -3.16 -16.07
C LYS A 102 10.60 -4.42 -16.36
N HIS A 103 9.79 -4.88 -15.41
CA HIS A 103 8.86 -5.99 -15.63
C HIS A 103 7.43 -5.49 -15.78
N TRP A 104 6.73 -5.99 -16.80
CA TRP A 104 5.33 -5.68 -17.10
C TRP A 104 4.38 -5.88 -15.89
N LYS A 105 4.74 -6.80 -14.98
CA LYS A 105 3.99 -7.04 -13.72
C LYS A 105 3.98 -5.85 -12.76
N ALA A 106 5.04 -5.01 -12.77
CA ALA A 106 5.06 -3.75 -12.03
C ALA A 106 4.01 -2.77 -12.59
N TYR A 107 3.73 -2.81 -13.89
CA TYR A 107 2.72 -1.96 -14.52
C TYR A 107 1.30 -2.41 -14.21
N THR A 108 1.03 -3.71 -14.04
CA THR A 108 -0.27 -4.18 -13.49
C THR A 108 -0.47 -3.75 -12.03
N GLY A 109 0.60 -3.75 -11.22
CA GLY A 109 0.59 -3.22 -9.86
C GLY A 109 0.27 -1.71 -9.85
N VAL A 110 0.87 -0.94 -10.76
CA VAL A 110 0.57 0.50 -10.93
C VAL A 110 -0.85 0.74 -11.43
N VAL A 111 -1.36 -0.03 -12.39
CA VAL A 111 -2.73 0.13 -12.92
C VAL A 111 -3.77 -0.15 -11.83
N LEU A 112 -3.62 -1.25 -11.09
CA LEU A 112 -4.45 -1.52 -9.91
C LEU A 112 -4.22 -0.48 -8.80
N GLY A 113 -2.97 -0.03 -8.67
CA GLY A 113 -2.52 0.98 -7.73
C GLY A 113 -3.10 2.37 -7.95
N VAL A 114 -3.49 2.69 -9.19
CA VAL A 114 -4.16 3.95 -9.56
C VAL A 114 -5.67 3.79 -9.60
N ALA A 115 -6.17 2.65 -10.10
CA ALA A 115 -7.59 2.36 -10.20
C ALA A 115 -8.27 2.23 -8.83
N LEU A 116 -7.60 1.62 -7.85
CA LEU A 116 -8.15 1.38 -6.53
C LEU A 116 -8.39 2.68 -5.73
N PRO A 117 -7.44 3.65 -5.69
CA PRO A 117 -7.70 4.96 -5.12
C PRO A 117 -8.84 5.72 -5.80
N ALA A 118 -8.89 5.69 -7.14
CA ALA A 118 -9.93 6.35 -7.90
C ALA A 118 -11.32 5.73 -7.62
N PHE A 119 -11.38 4.40 -7.48
CA PHE A 119 -12.59 3.70 -7.08
C PHE A 119 -13.05 4.13 -5.68
N ILE A 120 -12.17 4.07 -4.69
CA ILE A 120 -12.47 4.47 -3.30
C ILE A 120 -12.97 5.92 -3.27
N TRP A 121 -12.30 6.81 -3.98
CA TRP A 121 -12.68 8.22 -4.11
C TRP A 121 -14.10 8.38 -4.67
N SER A 122 -14.41 7.74 -5.80
CA SER A 122 -15.73 7.84 -6.47
C SER A 122 -16.90 7.27 -5.68
N ARG A 123 -16.61 6.56 -4.58
CA ARG A 123 -17.61 5.90 -3.73
C ARG A 123 -17.79 6.59 -2.39
N LEU A 124 -16.76 7.26 -1.88
CA LEU A 124 -16.76 7.97 -0.59
C LEU A 124 -17.08 9.47 -0.70
N VAL A 125 -16.98 10.06 -1.89
CA VAL A 125 -17.15 11.50 -2.16
C VAL A 125 -18.32 11.75 -3.09
#